data_AF-A0AAJ2AP33-F1
#
_entry.id   AF-A0AAJ2AP33-F1
#
_cell.length_a   1.000
_cell.length_b   1.000
_cell.length_c   1.000
_cell.angle_alpha   90.00
_cell.angle_beta   90.00
_cell.angle_gamma   90.00
#
_symmetry.space_group_name_H-M   'P 1'
#
loop_
_entity.id
_entity.type
_entity.pdbx_description
1 polymer ?
#
loop_
_entity_poly.entity_id
_entity_poly.type
_entity_poly.pdbx_seq_one_letter_code
_entity_poly.pdbx_strand_id
1 'polypeptide(L)'
;MPVFFVARKGLKKLDGKFSTDIWAMSVDNVVEVVGNPDCPHVAEGLEVGGAYQFQEERWFAVARKRREFSKRMEQLAGLVGYNWRAAASDALGPFRELFRHPGEFGTIGPMTSAKLAADFAAWDVRALALGKRFYYWFGLMQKMFEYAKNDGAVWYQYQ
;
A
#
# COMPACT_ATOMS: atom_id res chain seq x y z
N MET A 1 -18.36 0.07 3.64
CA MET A 1 -17.35 -0.73 2.95
C MET A 1 -16.19 -1.05 3.87
N PRO A 2 -15.80 -2.33 3.97
CA PRO A 2 -14.50 -2.73 4.49
C PRO A 2 -13.36 -2.22 3.60
N VAL A 3 -12.16 -2.23 4.15
CA VAL A 3 -10.94 -1.72 3.53
C VAL A 3 -9.99 -2.90 3.42
N PHE A 4 -9.70 -3.30 2.18
CA PHE A 4 -8.83 -4.42 1.87
C PHE A 4 -7.64 -3.96 1.04
N PHE A 5 -6.50 -4.51 1.38
CA PHE A 5 -5.32 -4.45 0.55
C PHE A 5 -4.90 -5.87 0.16
N VAL A 6 -4.37 -6.01 -1.04
CA VAL A 6 -3.81 -7.27 -1.53
C VAL A 6 -2.33 -7.03 -1.76
N ALA A 7 -1.50 -7.72 -0.96
CA ALA A 7 -0.06 -7.74 -1.21
C ALA A 7 0.26 -8.96 -2.08
N ARG A 8 0.99 -8.75 -3.16
CA ARG A 8 1.39 -9.81 -4.08
C ARG A 8 2.90 -9.90 -4.16
N LYS A 9 3.41 -11.09 -4.50
CA LYS A 9 4.83 -11.41 -4.53
C LYS A 9 5.21 -12.17 -5.81
N GLY A 10 6.48 -12.11 -6.18
CA GLY A 10 7.02 -12.79 -7.36
C GLY A 10 6.55 -12.13 -8.65
N LEU A 11 6.44 -10.79 -8.66
CA LEU A 11 5.99 -10.03 -9.82
C LEU A 11 6.97 -10.19 -10.97
N LYS A 12 6.47 -10.72 -12.09
CA LYS A 12 7.19 -10.79 -13.35
C LYS A 12 6.46 -9.93 -14.36
N LYS A 13 7.17 -8.95 -14.90
CA LYS A 13 6.65 -8.13 -15.99
C LYS A 13 6.36 -9.07 -17.16
N LEU A 14 5.17 -8.95 -17.72
CA LEU A 14 4.86 -9.62 -18.96
C LEU A 14 5.26 -8.68 -20.10
N ASP A 15 6.15 -9.14 -20.97
CA ASP A 15 6.61 -8.36 -22.12
C ASP A 15 5.68 -8.60 -23.32
N GLY A 16 5.03 -7.55 -23.80
CA GLY A 16 4.09 -7.60 -24.92
C GLY A 16 3.24 -6.33 -24.99
N LYS A 17 2.70 -6.01 -26.17
CA LYS A 17 1.61 -5.02 -26.27
C LYS A 17 0.36 -5.70 -25.74
N PHE A 18 0.05 -5.52 -24.45
CA PHE A 18 -1.19 -5.99 -23.86
C PHE A 18 -2.33 -5.20 -24.51
N SER A 19 -2.91 -5.76 -25.57
CA SER A 19 -4.21 -5.33 -26.05
C SER A 19 -5.27 -5.68 -25.00
N THR A 20 -6.48 -5.16 -25.18
CA THR A 20 -7.71 -5.54 -24.47
C THR A 20 -7.91 -7.06 -24.34
N ASP A 21 -7.20 -7.88 -25.12
CA ASP A 21 -7.37 -9.33 -25.21
C ASP A 21 -6.83 -10.08 -23.98
N ILE A 22 -5.90 -9.53 -23.20
CA ILE A 22 -5.33 -10.27 -22.04
C ILE A 22 -6.27 -10.23 -20.84
N TRP A 23 -7.04 -9.16 -20.69
CA TRP A 23 -8.19 -9.13 -19.78
C TRP A 23 -9.31 -10.06 -20.25
N ALA A 24 -9.40 -10.35 -21.54
CA ALA A 24 -10.33 -11.34 -22.09
C ALA A 24 -9.85 -12.79 -21.88
N MET A 25 -8.55 -13.01 -21.62
CA MET A 25 -8.00 -14.34 -21.29
C MET A 25 -8.19 -14.75 -19.82
N SER A 26 -8.80 -13.89 -18.98
CA SER A 26 -9.08 -14.16 -17.55
C SER A 26 -7.92 -14.85 -16.84
N VAL A 27 -6.72 -14.30 -16.96
CA VAL A 27 -5.57 -14.86 -16.26
C VAL A 27 -5.67 -14.44 -14.81
N ASP A 28 -6.12 -15.36 -13.95
CA ASP A 28 -6.42 -15.10 -12.52
C ASP A 28 -5.24 -14.55 -11.72
N ASN A 29 -4.01 -14.63 -12.26
CA ASN A 29 -2.79 -14.16 -11.61
C ASN A 29 -2.08 -12.99 -12.31
N VAL A 30 -2.80 -12.17 -13.08
CA VAL A 30 -2.26 -10.98 -13.74
C VAL A 30 -2.88 -9.70 -13.19
N VAL A 31 -2.04 -8.69 -12.98
CA VAL A 31 -2.43 -7.38 -12.41
C VAL A 31 -1.78 -6.24 -13.18
N GLU A 32 -2.50 -5.13 -13.28
CA GLU A 32 -1.96 -3.90 -13.82
C GLU A 32 -1.46 -2.99 -12.70
N VAL A 33 -0.35 -2.32 -12.97
CA VAL A 33 0.22 -1.31 -12.09
C VAL A 33 -0.47 0.01 -12.34
N VAL A 34 -1.43 0.33 -11.48
CA VAL A 34 -2.10 1.63 -11.48
C VAL A 34 -1.20 2.65 -10.78
N GLY A 35 -0.75 3.66 -11.52
CA GLY A 35 -0.01 4.79 -10.96
C GLY A 35 -0.93 5.78 -10.27
N ASN A 36 -0.39 6.51 -9.29
CA ASN A 36 -1.05 7.67 -8.71
C ASN A 36 -0.41 8.95 -9.32
N PRO A 37 -1.15 9.78 -10.08
CA PRO A 37 -0.62 11.00 -10.70
C PRO A 37 0.00 11.99 -9.70
N ASP A 38 -0.56 12.07 -8.49
CA ASP A 38 -0.12 12.99 -7.44
C ASP A 38 1.09 12.44 -6.66
N CYS A 39 1.37 11.15 -6.78
CA CYS A 39 2.49 10.46 -6.13
C CYS A 39 3.13 9.43 -7.08
N PRO A 40 3.78 9.86 -8.17
CA PRO A 40 4.32 8.96 -9.18
C PRO A 40 5.38 7.99 -8.61
N HIS A 41 6.06 8.36 -7.54
CA HIS A 41 7.07 7.55 -6.86
C HIS A 41 6.49 6.39 -6.02
N VAL A 42 5.16 6.33 -5.79
CA VAL A 42 4.57 5.28 -4.95
C VAL A 42 4.60 3.91 -5.64
N ALA A 43 4.59 3.89 -6.97
CA ALA A 43 4.72 2.66 -7.76
C ALA A 43 6.19 2.28 -8.07
N GLU A 44 7.16 2.92 -7.40
CA GLU A 44 8.58 2.75 -7.72
C GLU A 44 9.05 1.29 -7.61
N GLY A 45 9.82 0.88 -8.62
CA GLY A 45 10.20 -0.51 -8.86
C GLY A 45 9.27 -1.24 -9.85
N LEU A 46 8.21 -0.58 -10.31
CA LEU A 46 7.30 -1.09 -11.33
C LEU A 46 7.02 -0.02 -12.40
N GLU A 47 6.70 -0.50 -13.59
CA GLU A 47 6.23 0.34 -14.68
C GLU A 47 4.73 0.58 -14.58
N VAL A 48 4.32 1.83 -14.40
CA VAL A 48 2.90 2.25 -14.41
C VAL A 48 2.28 1.92 -15.76
N GLY A 49 1.09 1.32 -15.73
CA GLY A 49 0.39 0.78 -16.92
C GLY A 49 0.93 -0.58 -17.39
N GLY A 50 1.97 -1.11 -16.75
CA GLY A 50 2.50 -2.43 -17.05
C GLY A 50 1.65 -3.55 -16.44
N ALA A 51 1.53 -4.67 -17.17
CA ALA A 51 0.93 -5.90 -16.69
C ALA A 51 1.99 -6.83 -16.08
N TYR A 52 1.70 -7.36 -14.90
CA TYR A 52 2.58 -8.24 -14.15
C TYR A 52 1.85 -9.51 -13.76
N GLN A 53 2.51 -10.64 -13.94
CA GLN A 53 2.06 -11.89 -13.36
C GLN A 53 2.62 -12.04 -11.95
N PHE A 54 1.79 -12.47 -11.00
CA PHE A 54 2.21 -12.74 -9.62
C PHE A 54 2.21 -14.24 -9.32
N GLN A 55 3.06 -14.65 -8.37
CA GLN A 55 3.17 -16.04 -7.92
C GLN A 55 2.24 -16.32 -6.75
N GLU A 56 2.19 -15.39 -5.80
CA GLU A 56 1.44 -15.53 -4.56
C GLU A 56 0.77 -14.20 -4.22
N GLU A 57 -0.42 -14.27 -3.63
CA GLU A 57 -1.11 -13.11 -3.09
C GLU A 57 -1.61 -13.35 -1.67
N ARG A 58 -1.72 -12.27 -0.92
CA ARG A 58 -2.24 -12.28 0.45
C ARG A 58 -3.13 -11.08 0.69
N TRP A 59 -4.29 -11.37 1.25
CA TRP A 59 -5.32 -10.40 1.56
C TRP A 59 -5.18 -9.87 2.99
N PHE A 60 -5.27 -8.56 3.13
CA PHE A 60 -5.17 -7.85 4.39
C PHE A 60 -6.45 -7.04 4.63
N ALA A 61 -7.27 -7.53 5.57
CA ALA A 61 -8.48 -6.85 6.03
C ALA A 61 -8.10 -5.75 7.03
N VAL A 62 -7.67 -4.59 6.55
CA VAL A 62 -7.10 -3.54 7.42
C VAL A 62 -8.15 -2.76 8.19
N ALA A 63 -9.40 -2.73 7.75
CA ALA A 63 -10.52 -2.19 8.54
C ALA A 63 -11.88 -2.73 8.08
N ARG A 64 -12.84 -2.83 8.99
CA ARG A 64 -14.22 -3.22 8.64
C ARG A 64 -15.02 -2.07 8.04
N LYS A 65 -14.63 -0.83 8.33
CA LYS A 65 -15.29 0.38 7.86
C LYS A 65 -14.23 1.41 7.44
N ARG A 66 -14.46 2.10 6.32
CA ARG A 66 -13.60 3.23 5.90
C ARG A 66 -13.33 4.25 7.01
N ARG A 67 -14.33 4.59 7.84
CA ARG A 67 -14.15 5.50 9.00
C ARG A 67 -13.15 4.97 10.04
N GLU A 68 -13.12 3.67 10.26
CA GLU A 68 -12.15 3.05 11.18
C GLU A 68 -10.74 3.15 10.61
N PHE A 69 -10.58 2.86 9.31
CA PHE A 69 -9.31 3.05 8.61
C PHE A 69 -8.84 4.50 8.68
N SER A 70 -9.70 5.47 8.36
CA SER A 70 -9.36 6.90 8.46
C SER A 70 -8.93 7.30 9.87
N LYS A 71 -9.60 6.77 10.91
CA LYS A 71 -9.20 7.03 12.30
C LYS A 71 -7.82 6.44 12.61
N ARG A 72 -7.50 5.24 12.12
CA ARG A 72 -6.16 4.64 12.28
C ARG A 72 -5.09 5.45 11.57
N MET A 73 -5.38 5.90 10.36
CA MET A 73 -4.47 6.76 9.62
C MET A 73 -4.24 8.12 10.31
N GLU A 74 -5.29 8.71 10.89
CA GLU A 74 -5.17 9.94 11.71
C GLU A 74 -4.31 9.70 12.96
N GLN A 75 -4.43 8.55 13.61
CA GLN A 75 -3.54 8.17 14.72
C GLN A 75 -2.09 7.97 14.26
N LEU A 76 -1.87 7.35 13.10
CA LEU A 76 -0.53 7.16 12.52
C LEU A 76 0.10 8.50 12.14
N ALA A 77 -0.66 9.42 11.54
CA ALA A 77 -0.20 10.77 11.23
C ALA A 77 0.19 11.52 12.52
N GLY A 78 -0.68 11.48 13.54
CA GLY A 78 -0.40 12.10 14.84
C GLY A 78 0.83 11.52 15.53
N LEU A 79 1.09 10.22 15.39
CA LEU A 79 2.29 9.55 15.94
C LEU A 79 3.57 10.19 15.43
N VAL A 80 3.62 10.54 14.14
CA VAL A 80 4.81 11.09 13.48
C VAL A 80 4.76 12.61 13.31
N GLY A 81 3.76 13.28 13.91
CA GLY A 81 3.62 14.72 13.90
C GLY A 81 2.99 15.32 12.63
N TYR A 82 2.38 14.51 11.77
CA TYR A 82 1.61 15.00 10.62
C TYR A 82 0.18 15.34 10.99
N ASN A 83 -0.36 16.37 10.33
CA ASN A 83 -1.78 16.65 10.34
C ASN A 83 -2.46 15.96 9.14
N TRP A 84 -3.16 14.85 9.41
CA TRP A 84 -3.90 14.07 8.41
C TRP A 84 -4.92 14.88 7.60
N ARG A 85 -5.42 16.01 8.14
CA ARG A 85 -6.39 16.88 7.46
C ARG A 85 -5.75 18.07 6.76
N ALA A 86 -4.49 18.37 7.03
CA ALA A 86 -3.75 19.36 6.27
C ALA A 86 -3.27 18.69 4.99
N ALA A 87 -3.97 18.95 3.89
CA ALA A 87 -3.52 18.55 2.56
C ALA A 87 -2.08 19.06 2.36
N ALA A 88 -1.18 18.13 2.05
CA ALA A 88 0.17 18.42 1.59
C ALA A 88 0.98 19.39 2.46
N SER A 89 1.60 18.90 3.52
CA SER A 89 2.95 19.40 3.77
C SER A 89 3.89 18.63 2.84
N ASP A 90 4.70 19.34 2.05
CA ASP A 90 5.86 18.75 1.37
C ASP A 90 6.96 18.34 2.37
N ALA A 91 6.63 18.23 3.66
CA ALA A 91 7.52 17.78 4.68
C ALA A 91 7.88 16.32 4.45
N LEU A 92 9.16 16.11 4.17
CA LEU A 92 9.81 14.81 4.12
C LEU A 92 9.67 14.12 5.49
N GLY A 93 9.29 12.85 5.50
CA GLY A 93 9.20 12.08 6.73
C GLY A 93 8.52 10.72 6.56
N PRO A 94 8.37 9.98 7.68
CA PRO A 94 7.90 8.60 7.69
C PRO A 94 6.44 8.48 7.22
N PHE A 95 6.12 7.41 6.51
CA PHE A 95 4.77 7.08 6.03
C PHE A 95 4.10 8.13 5.12
N ARG A 96 4.85 9.10 4.57
CA ARG A 96 4.32 10.16 3.70
C ARG A 96 3.50 9.61 2.54
N GLU A 97 3.93 8.48 1.99
CA GLU A 97 3.29 7.77 0.88
C GLU A 97 1.87 7.29 1.21
N LEU A 98 1.54 7.13 2.50
CA LEU A 98 0.21 6.75 2.96
C LEU A 98 -0.69 7.96 3.27
N PHE A 99 -0.12 9.14 3.54
CA PHE A 99 -0.88 10.30 4.02
C PHE A 99 -1.44 11.20 2.93
N ARG A 100 -0.82 11.22 1.74
CA ARG A 100 -1.21 12.18 0.70
C ARG A 100 -2.62 11.94 0.16
N HIS A 101 -3.13 10.69 0.16
CA HIS A 101 -4.48 10.37 -0.36
C HIS A 101 -5.23 9.29 0.45
N PRO A 102 -6.14 9.68 1.37
CA PRO A 102 -7.05 8.80 2.13
C PRO A 102 -8.13 8.08 1.28
N GLY A 103 -7.74 7.26 0.31
CA GLY A 103 -8.68 6.41 -0.43
C GLY A 103 -8.55 6.37 -1.93
N GLU A 104 -7.50 6.94 -2.51
CA GLU A 104 -7.06 6.67 -3.89
C GLU A 104 -5.65 6.09 -3.82
N PHE A 105 -5.59 4.86 -3.33
CA PHE A 105 -4.36 4.11 -3.29
C PHE A 105 -4.13 3.55 -4.70
N GLY A 106 -3.13 4.10 -5.39
CA GLY A 106 -2.52 3.42 -6.52
C GLY A 106 -1.75 2.18 -6.04
N THR A 107 -0.96 1.61 -6.94
CA THR A 107 -0.07 0.50 -6.64
C THR A 107 1.10 1.00 -5.80
N ILE A 108 1.33 0.37 -4.64
CA ILE A 108 2.53 0.64 -3.83
C ILE A 108 3.59 -0.38 -4.23
N GLY A 109 4.61 0.09 -4.95
CA GLY A 109 5.69 -0.73 -5.49
C GLY A 109 6.59 -1.36 -4.43
N PRO A 110 7.52 -2.24 -4.84
CA PRO A 110 8.41 -2.95 -3.92
C PRO A 110 9.34 -1.99 -3.17
N MET A 111 9.87 -0.95 -3.84
CA MET A 111 10.78 0.00 -3.19
C MET A 111 10.06 0.82 -2.12
N THR A 112 8.86 1.31 -2.44
CA THR A 112 8.02 2.03 -1.48
C THR A 112 7.56 1.12 -0.34
N SER A 113 7.23 -0.14 -0.64
CA SER A 113 6.90 -1.15 0.38
C SER A 113 8.09 -1.41 1.32
N ALA A 114 9.31 -1.49 0.80
CA ALA A 114 10.52 -1.64 1.60
C ALA A 114 10.74 -0.46 2.54
N LYS A 115 10.59 0.76 2.02
CA LYS A 115 10.65 1.98 2.83
C LYS A 115 9.59 1.98 3.93
N LEU A 116 8.33 1.71 3.58
CA LEU A 116 7.23 1.70 4.56
C LEU A 116 7.45 0.63 5.63
N ALA A 117 7.89 -0.58 5.26
CA ALA A 117 8.24 -1.62 6.23
C ALA A 117 9.33 -1.14 7.22
N ALA A 118 10.35 -0.43 6.73
CA ALA A 118 11.39 0.16 7.58
C ALA A 118 10.83 1.27 8.49
N ASP A 119 9.95 2.14 7.98
CA ASP A 119 9.27 3.15 8.78
C ASP A 119 8.43 2.49 9.90
N PHE A 120 7.66 1.44 9.59
CA PHE A 120 6.89 0.70 10.61
C PHE A 120 7.79 0.13 11.70
N ALA A 121 8.91 -0.51 11.32
CA ALA A 121 9.88 -1.05 12.27
C ALA A 121 10.51 0.04 13.16
N ALA A 122 10.85 1.20 12.59
CA ALA A 122 11.45 2.31 13.33
C ALA A 122 10.50 2.93 14.37
N TRP A 123 9.18 2.82 14.16
CA TRP A 123 8.16 3.43 15.00
C TRP A 123 7.41 2.45 15.91
N ASP A 124 7.78 1.16 15.90
CA ASP A 124 7.09 0.07 16.64
C ASP A 124 6.89 0.38 18.13
N VAL A 125 7.95 0.78 18.84
CA VAL A 125 7.90 1.10 20.28
C VAL A 125 6.93 2.24 20.57
N ARG A 126 6.89 3.26 19.70
CA ARG A 126 5.99 4.41 19.88
C ARG A 126 4.54 4.06 19.52
N ALA A 127 4.34 3.17 18.54
CA ALA A 127 3.01 2.68 18.17
C ALA A 127 2.36 1.86 19.30
N LEU A 128 3.15 1.09 20.05
CA LEU A 128 2.67 0.33 21.21
C LEU A 128 2.02 1.24 22.27
N ALA A 129 2.58 2.43 22.48
CA ALA A 129 2.08 3.41 23.46
C ALA A 129 0.69 3.97 23.11
N LEU A 130 0.27 3.93 21.84
CA LEU A 130 -1.06 4.35 21.39
C LEU A 130 -2.17 3.31 21.66
N GLY A 131 -1.80 2.16 22.21
CA GLY A 131 -2.71 1.15 22.73
C GLY A 131 -2.91 -0.06 21.82
N LYS A 132 -3.29 -1.18 22.44
CA LYS A 132 -3.31 -2.52 21.83
C LYS A 132 -4.06 -2.61 20.51
N ARG A 133 -5.21 -1.94 20.38
CA ARG A 133 -6.02 -1.99 19.15
C ARG A 133 -5.34 -1.27 17.98
N PHE A 134 -4.64 -0.16 18.24
CA PHE A 134 -3.86 0.53 17.21
C PHE A 134 -2.63 -0.30 16.85
N TYR A 135 -1.93 -0.82 17.86
CA TYR A 135 -0.75 -1.64 17.67
C TYR A 135 -1.02 -2.91 16.84
N TYR A 136 -2.15 -3.59 17.06
CA TYR A 136 -2.57 -4.71 16.22
C TYR A 136 -2.74 -4.33 14.74
N TRP A 137 -3.40 -3.20 14.48
CA TRP A 137 -3.55 -2.66 13.13
C TRP A 137 -2.20 -2.25 12.53
N PHE A 138 -1.34 -1.62 13.32
CA PHE A 138 0.00 -1.19 12.94
C PHE A 138 0.86 -2.39 12.49
N GLY A 139 0.87 -3.47 13.27
CA GLY A 139 1.57 -4.70 12.91
C GLY A 139 0.98 -5.40 11.68
N LEU A 140 -0.33 -5.27 11.43
CA LEU A 140 -0.96 -5.77 10.19
C LEU A 140 -0.45 -5.01 8.97
N MET A 141 -0.38 -3.68 9.04
CA MET A 141 0.16 -2.82 7.98
C MET A 141 1.65 -3.12 7.74
N GLN A 142 2.45 -3.27 8.79
CA GLN A 142 3.86 -3.65 8.68
C GLN A 142 4.03 -4.98 7.93
N LYS A 143 3.31 -6.03 8.34
CA LYS A 143 3.38 -7.35 7.68
C LYS A 143 3.01 -7.31 6.21
N MET A 144 2.06 -6.45 5.84
CA MET A 144 1.66 -6.26 4.45
C MET A 144 2.80 -5.71 3.60
N PHE A 145 3.49 -4.67 4.07
CA PHE A 145 4.63 -4.09 3.35
C PHE A 145 5.87 -5.00 3.39
N GLU A 146 6.12 -5.68 4.51
CA GLU A 146 7.18 -6.68 4.61
C GLU A 146 7.00 -7.83 3.62
N TYR A 147 5.76 -8.19 3.31
CA TYR A 147 5.45 -9.22 2.31
C TYR A 147 5.80 -8.78 0.88
N ALA A 148 5.58 -7.50 0.56
CA ALA A 148 5.74 -6.95 -0.79
C ALA A 148 7.14 -6.35 -1.09
N LYS A 149 7.98 -6.12 -0.07
CA LYS A 149 9.17 -5.27 -0.19
C LYS A 149 10.27 -5.69 -1.19
N ASN A 150 10.36 -6.96 -1.57
CA ASN A 150 11.49 -7.45 -2.37
C ASN A 150 11.14 -7.50 -3.87
N ASP A 151 10.05 -8.18 -4.18
CA ASP A 151 9.65 -8.59 -5.54
C ASP A 151 8.13 -8.52 -5.69
N GLY A 152 7.48 -7.68 -4.89
CA GLY A 152 6.04 -7.59 -4.74
C GLY A 152 5.52 -6.18 -4.85
N ALA A 153 4.21 -6.04 -4.63
CA ALA A 153 3.55 -4.75 -4.51
C ALA A 153 2.23 -4.89 -3.76
N VAL A 154 1.66 -3.75 -3.36
CA VAL A 154 0.38 -3.71 -2.64
C VAL A 154 -0.64 -2.94 -3.48
N TRP A 155 -1.80 -3.56 -3.69
CA TRP A 155 -2.97 -2.93 -4.31
C TRP A 155 -4.05 -2.69 -3.28
N TYR A 156 -4.76 -1.60 -3.45
CA TYR A 156 -6.02 -1.38 -2.78
C TYR A 156 -7.15 -2.05 -3.54
N GLN A 157 -7.91 -2.91 -2.86
CA GLN A 157 -9.02 -3.61 -3.49
C GLN A 157 -10.32 -2.85 -3.22
N TYR A 158 -10.90 -2.27 -4.27
CA TYR A 158 -12.28 -1.82 -4.26
C TYR A 158 -13.19 -3.05 -4.26
N GLN A 159 -14.01 -3.18 -3.20
CA GLN A 159 -15.14 -4.12 -3.13
C GLN A 159 -16.44 -3.34 -3.29
#